data_AF-A0A2K1DVE0-F1
#
_entry.id   AF-A0A2K1DVE0-F1
#
_cell.length_a   1.000
_cell.length_b   1.000
_cell.length_c   1.000
_cell.angle_alpha   90.00
_cell.angle_beta   90.00
_cell.angle_gamma   90.00
#
_symmetry.space_group_name_H-M   'P 1'
#
loop_
_entity.id
_entity.type
_entity.pdbx_description
1 polymer ?
#
loop_
_entity_poly.entity_id
_entity_poly.type
_entity_poly.pdbx_seq_one_letter_code
_entity_poly.pdbx_strand_id
1 'polypeptide(L)'
;TNDGCAYSQTWTANVTDNCGNQAEAVSITYTWTVDMEAPIITTDNESGDLGCNPEVMAPMFGATDNCGVGEPIVTTEGPTNDGCAYSQTWTANVTDNCGNQAEAVSVTYTWTVDMEAPVITTNGQSGDLGCNPEVMAPMFGATDNCGVGEPIVTTEGPTNDGCAYSQTWTANVT
;
A
#
# COMPACT_ATOMS: atom_id res chain seq x y z
N THR A 1 13.73 42.56 11.80
CA THR A 1 12.37 41.96 11.93
C THR A 1 12.39 40.59 11.31
N ASN A 2 11.40 39.76 11.63
CA ASN A 2 11.18 38.47 10.98
C ASN A 2 9.66 38.28 10.76
N ASP A 3 9.29 37.67 9.64
CA ASP A 3 7.98 37.07 9.37
C ASP A 3 8.17 35.63 8.87
N GLY A 4 7.74 34.65 9.68
CA GLY A 4 8.04 33.23 9.46
C GLY A 4 9.56 32.97 9.43
N CYS A 5 10.06 32.61 8.26
CA CYS A 5 11.48 32.32 8.02
C CYS A 5 12.23 33.49 7.38
N ALA A 6 11.53 34.58 7.04
CA ALA A 6 12.08 35.71 6.31
C ALA A 6 12.58 36.81 7.27
N TYR A 7 13.89 36.89 7.40
CA TYR A 7 14.58 37.86 8.25
C TYR A 7 14.95 39.13 7.48
N SER A 8 14.93 40.25 8.19
CA SER A 8 15.34 41.56 7.67
C SER A 8 16.05 42.38 8.75
N GLN A 9 17.13 43.06 8.39
CA GLN A 9 17.85 43.97 9.27
C GLN A 9 18.17 45.26 8.52
N THR A 10 17.82 46.39 9.13
CA THR A 10 18.10 47.72 8.61
C THR A 10 19.12 48.43 9.49
N TRP A 11 20.11 49.07 8.88
CA TRP A 11 21.03 50.00 9.53
C TRP A 11 20.80 51.38 8.97
N THR A 12 20.66 52.35 9.86
CA THR A 12 20.48 53.76 9.49
C THR A 12 21.65 54.56 10.04
N ALA A 13 22.34 55.26 9.14
CA ALA A 13 23.37 56.22 9.51
C ALA A 13 22.78 57.63 9.45
N ASN A 14 23.01 58.41 10.51
CA ASN A 14 22.76 59.84 10.54
C ASN A 14 23.94 60.54 11.23
N VAL A 15 24.11 61.83 10.93
CA VAL A 15 25.11 62.67 11.60
C VAL A 15 24.57 64.08 11.75
N THR A 16 24.90 64.71 12.87
CA THR A 16 24.63 66.12 13.12
C THR A 16 25.98 66.81 13.28
N ASP A 17 26.19 67.92 12.58
CA ASP A 17 27.41 68.70 12.77
C ASP A 17 27.39 69.51 14.08
N ASN A 18 28.52 70.13 14.44
CA ASN A 18 28.64 70.91 15.68
C ASN A 18 27.78 72.18 15.69
N CYS A 19 27.23 72.59 14.54
CA CYS A 19 26.34 73.75 14.40
C CYS A 19 24.85 73.36 14.45
N GLY A 20 24.54 72.07 14.55
CA GLY A 20 23.18 71.55 14.63
C GLY A 20 22.55 71.19 13.28
N ASN A 21 23.30 71.23 12.17
CA ASN A 21 22.76 70.79 10.88
C ASN A 21 22.74 69.25 10.82
N GLN A 22 21.57 68.67 10.55
CA GLN A 22 21.41 67.22 10.36
C GLN A 22 21.65 66.83 8.90
N ALA A 23 22.42 65.77 8.69
CA ALA A 23 22.47 65.08 7.41
C ALA A 23 21.20 64.27 7.18
N GLU A 24 20.80 64.09 5.91
CA GLU A 24 19.78 63.12 5.56
C GLU A 24 20.21 61.71 5.98
N ALA A 25 19.31 61.00 6.65
CA ALA A 25 19.59 59.65 7.09
C ALA A 25 19.67 58.70 5.89
N VAL A 26 20.71 57.86 5.86
CA VAL A 26 20.86 56.82 4.84
C VAL A 26 20.65 55.46 5.50
N SER A 27 19.81 54.63 4.89
CA SER A 27 19.51 53.28 5.38
C SER A 27 19.91 52.20 4.39
N ILE A 28 20.40 51.08 4.90
CA ILE A 28 20.65 49.85 4.15
C ILE A 28 19.87 48.72 4.84
N THR A 29 19.17 47.90 4.05
CA THR A 29 18.43 46.74 4.55
C THR A 29 18.99 45.47 3.92
N TYR A 30 19.36 44.48 4.74
CA TYR A 30 19.63 43.12 4.30
C TYR A 30 18.46 42.21 4.67
N THR A 31 18.14 41.28 3.79
CA THR A 31 17.11 40.24 4.02
C THR A 31 17.70 38.86 3.78
N TRP A 32 17.29 37.87 4.57
CA TRP A 32 17.75 36.48 4.43
C TRP A 32 16.70 35.51 4.96
N THR A 33 16.80 34.25 4.58
CA THR A 33 15.96 33.17 5.14
C THR A 33 16.73 32.43 6.21
N VAL A 34 16.09 32.09 7.33
CA VAL A 34 16.63 31.13 8.30
C VAL A 34 15.59 30.05 8.50
N ASP A 35 16.01 28.82 8.24
CA ASP A 35 15.22 27.63 8.42
C ASP A 35 16.12 26.51 8.96
N MET A 36 15.63 25.81 9.97
CA MET A 36 16.29 24.70 10.64
C MET A 36 15.31 23.56 10.89
N GLU A 37 14.06 23.68 10.43
CA GLU A 37 13.03 22.67 10.62
C GLU A 37 13.04 21.75 9.40
N ALA A 38 12.90 20.45 9.63
CA ALA A 38 12.82 19.50 8.52
C ALA A 38 11.39 19.49 7.95
N PRO A 39 11.23 19.30 6.63
CA PRO A 39 9.92 19.12 6.03
C PRO A 39 9.24 17.84 6.54
N ILE A 40 7.90 17.83 6.49
CA ILE A 40 7.07 16.67 6.87
C ILE A 40 6.49 16.04 5.60
N ILE A 41 6.74 14.75 5.39
CA ILE A 41 6.12 13.95 4.32
C ILE A 41 4.76 13.42 4.81
N THR A 42 3.74 13.50 3.97
CA THR A 42 2.40 12.98 4.22
C THR A 42 1.98 11.98 3.15
N THR A 43 1.11 11.04 3.51
CA THR A 43 0.47 10.10 2.59
C THR A 43 -0.86 9.65 3.18
N ASP A 44 -1.85 9.42 2.31
CA ASP A 44 -3.14 8.81 2.68
C ASP A 44 -3.13 7.28 2.46
N ASN A 45 -2.02 6.74 1.95
CA ASN A 45 -1.86 5.31 1.68
C ASN A 45 -1.25 4.60 2.89
N GLU A 46 -1.82 3.45 3.25
CA GLU A 46 -1.32 2.59 4.31
C GLU A 46 -0.75 1.30 3.74
N SER A 47 0.29 0.77 4.37
CA SER A 47 0.83 -0.54 3.99
C SER A 47 -0.19 -1.64 4.28
N GLY A 48 -0.25 -2.66 3.43
CA GLY A 48 -1.23 -3.72 3.62
C GLY A 48 -1.26 -4.78 2.54
N ASP A 49 -2.07 -5.81 2.82
CA ASP A 49 -2.39 -6.87 1.87
C ASP A 49 -3.57 -6.45 0.98
N LEU A 50 -3.35 -6.45 -0.33
CA LEU A 50 -4.33 -6.11 -1.33
C LEU A 50 -5.18 -7.34 -1.77
N GLY A 51 -4.84 -8.53 -1.30
CA GLY A 51 -5.56 -9.77 -1.59
C GLY A 51 -5.08 -10.46 -2.87
N CYS A 52 -5.98 -11.22 -3.51
CA CYS A 52 -5.65 -12.04 -4.69
C CYS A 52 -5.97 -11.29 -6.00
N ASN A 53 -5.00 -11.27 -6.91
CA ASN A 53 -5.04 -10.60 -8.21
C ASN A 53 -5.52 -9.14 -8.19
N PRO A 54 -5.03 -8.28 -7.29
CA PRO A 54 -5.43 -6.88 -7.27
C PRO A 54 -4.81 -6.11 -8.44
N GLU A 55 -5.42 -4.97 -8.77
CA GLU A 55 -4.73 -3.92 -9.50
C GLU A 55 -3.87 -3.12 -8.51
N VAL A 56 -2.56 -3.10 -8.72
CA VAL A 56 -1.62 -2.41 -7.82
C VAL A 56 -1.35 -1.00 -8.35
N MET A 57 -1.81 0.01 -7.62
CA MET A 57 -1.54 1.41 -7.91
C MET A 57 -0.47 1.95 -6.96
N ALA A 58 0.48 2.73 -7.47
CA ALA A 58 1.50 3.36 -6.62
C ALA A 58 0.87 4.34 -5.61
N PRO A 59 1.37 4.38 -4.36
CA PRO A 59 0.92 5.35 -3.36
C PRO A 59 1.32 6.77 -3.74
N MET A 60 0.56 7.74 -3.23
CA MET A 60 0.83 9.17 -3.39
C MET A 60 1.43 9.74 -2.11
N PHE A 61 2.41 10.61 -2.27
CA PHE A 61 3.08 11.31 -1.17
C PHE A 61 3.05 12.81 -1.42
N GLY A 62 2.90 13.60 -0.36
CA GLY A 62 3.06 15.04 -0.36
C GLY A 62 4.10 15.47 0.66
N ALA A 63 4.45 16.76 0.66
CA ALA A 63 5.30 17.35 1.69
C ALA A 63 4.82 18.76 2.06
N THR A 64 5.04 19.13 3.32
CA THR A 64 4.78 20.48 3.84
C THR A 64 5.94 20.97 4.68
N ASP A 65 6.17 22.27 4.64
CA ASP A 65 7.24 22.94 5.37
C ASP A 65 6.89 24.40 5.67
N ASN A 66 7.50 24.98 6.71
CA ASN A 66 7.25 26.36 7.15
C ASN A 66 7.93 27.42 6.26
N CYS A 67 9.00 27.07 5.54
CA CYS A 67 9.78 27.93 4.66
C CYS A 67 9.73 27.49 3.19
N GLY A 68 9.06 26.37 2.92
CA GLY A 68 8.68 25.90 1.60
C GLY A 68 9.51 24.69 1.14
N VAL A 69 8.81 23.72 0.55
CA VAL A 69 9.36 22.44 0.11
C VAL A 69 8.79 22.08 -1.26
N GLY A 70 9.54 21.31 -2.05
CA GLY A 70 9.07 20.74 -3.30
C GLY A 70 8.28 19.43 -3.12
N GLU A 71 7.95 18.80 -4.24
CA GLU A 71 7.33 17.46 -4.23
C GLU A 71 8.34 16.39 -3.75
N PRO A 72 7.89 15.37 -3.00
CA PRO A 72 8.74 14.25 -2.63
C PRO A 72 9.27 13.48 -3.84
N ILE A 73 10.53 13.04 -3.74
CA ILE A 73 11.12 12.08 -4.66
C ILE A 73 10.76 10.68 -4.16
N VAL A 74 10.05 9.92 -4.99
CA VAL A 74 9.63 8.55 -4.66
C VAL A 74 10.53 7.55 -5.38
N THR A 75 11.08 6.62 -4.62
CA THR A 75 11.82 5.46 -5.12
C THR A 75 11.01 4.19 -4.85
N THR A 76 11.21 3.16 -5.67
CA THR A 76 10.50 1.89 -5.50
C THR A 76 11.48 0.72 -5.54
N GLU A 77 11.22 -0.26 -4.68
CA GLU A 77 11.86 -1.57 -4.70
C GLU A 77 10.80 -2.63 -4.98
N GLY A 78 11.02 -3.43 -6.02
CA GLY A 78 10.10 -4.47 -6.47
C GLY A 78 9.27 -4.09 -7.71
N PRO A 79 8.19 -4.85 -8.01
CA PRO A 79 7.71 -5.98 -7.21
C PRO A 79 8.70 -7.15 -7.16
N THR A 80 8.72 -7.86 -6.04
CA THR A 80 9.41 -9.14 -5.85
C THR A 80 8.41 -10.21 -5.41
N ASN A 81 8.74 -11.48 -5.59
CA ASN A 81 7.85 -12.58 -5.22
C ASN A 81 8.58 -13.81 -4.69
N ASP A 82 7.88 -14.58 -3.86
CA ASP A 82 8.19 -15.96 -3.47
C ASP A 82 6.95 -16.82 -3.74
N GLY A 83 7.04 -17.69 -4.74
CA GLY A 83 5.87 -18.36 -5.30
C GLY A 83 4.81 -17.35 -5.76
N CYS A 84 3.61 -17.49 -5.23
CA CYS A 84 2.46 -16.64 -5.56
C CYS A 84 2.39 -15.36 -4.73
N ALA A 85 3.18 -15.22 -3.66
CA ALA A 85 3.16 -14.05 -2.79
C ALA A 85 4.09 -12.96 -3.35
N TYR A 86 3.54 -11.77 -3.60
CA TYR A 86 4.22 -10.61 -4.13
C TYR A 86 4.32 -9.50 -3.08
N SER A 87 5.35 -8.67 -3.19
CA SER A 87 5.57 -7.49 -2.37
C SER A 87 6.23 -6.37 -3.16
N GLN A 88 5.83 -5.12 -2.89
CA GLN A 88 6.46 -3.92 -3.44
C GLN A 88 6.46 -2.79 -2.41
N THR A 89 7.57 -2.08 -2.31
CA THR A 89 7.74 -0.94 -1.40
C THR A 89 8.01 0.34 -2.20
N TRP A 90 7.42 1.44 -1.76
CA TRP A 90 7.70 2.79 -2.22
C TRP A 90 8.20 3.63 -1.06
N THR A 91 9.31 4.33 -1.26
CA THR A 91 9.94 5.17 -0.24
C THR A 91 10.07 6.60 -0.75
N ALA A 92 9.44 7.54 -0.05
CA ALA A 92 9.47 8.97 -0.34
C ALA A 92 10.51 9.69 0.52
N ASN A 93 11.26 10.59 -0.11
CA ASN A 93 12.22 11.48 0.52
C ASN A 93 12.10 12.90 -0.04
N VAL A 94 12.39 13.91 0.77
CA VAL A 94 12.43 15.31 0.31
C VAL A 94 13.42 16.13 1.14
N THR A 95 13.99 17.16 0.52
CA THR A 95 14.82 18.17 1.16
C THR A 95 14.21 19.53 0.85
N ASP A 96 14.10 20.40 1.84
CA ASP A 96 13.60 21.76 1.64
C ASP A 96 14.63 22.66 0.91
N ASN A 97 14.24 23.91 0.68
CA ASN A 97 15.08 24.89 -0.02
C ASN A 97 16.32 25.35 0.78
N CYS A 98 16.32 25.14 2.09
CA CYS A 98 17.38 25.52 3.01
C CYS A 98 18.36 24.37 3.29
N GLY A 99 18.03 23.16 2.83
CA GLY A 99 18.85 21.96 2.93
C GLY A 99 18.48 21.03 4.09
N ASN A 100 17.36 21.24 4.80
CA ASN A 100 16.94 20.30 5.84
C ASN A 100 16.24 19.10 5.19
N GLN A 101 16.55 17.90 5.71
CA GLN A 101 16.09 16.63 5.16
C GLN A 101 14.92 16.08 5.97
N ALA A 102 13.83 15.71 5.31
CA ALA A 102 12.71 15.01 5.94
C ALA A 102 13.11 13.60 6.39
N GLU A 103 12.43 13.12 7.42
CA GLU A 103 12.36 11.69 7.70
C GLU A 103 11.64 10.96 6.56
N ALA A 104 12.22 9.86 6.09
CA ALA A 104 11.68 9.08 4.97
C ALA A 104 10.38 8.37 5.36
N VAL A 105 9.41 8.34 4.45
CA VAL A 105 8.15 7.58 4.64
C VAL A 105 8.06 6.48 3.60
N SER A 106 7.65 5.28 4.02
CA SER A 106 7.50 4.12 3.14
C SER A 106 6.10 3.52 3.20
N VAL A 107 5.63 3.03 2.07
CA VAL A 107 4.40 2.24 1.94
C VAL A 107 4.75 0.92 1.25
N THR A 108 4.32 -0.20 1.84
CA THR A 108 4.54 -1.54 1.29
C THR A 108 3.20 -2.21 1.02
N TYR A 109 3.00 -2.69 -0.20
CA TYR A 109 1.86 -3.53 -0.56
C TYR A 109 2.31 -4.97 -0.75
N THR A 110 1.51 -5.90 -0.24
CA THR A 110 1.62 -7.33 -0.53
C THR A 110 0.37 -7.83 -1.24
N TRP A 111 0.51 -8.85 -2.08
CA TRP A 111 -0.63 -9.48 -2.74
C TRP A 111 -0.31 -10.89 -3.22
N THR A 112 -1.33 -11.66 -3.55
CA THR A 112 -1.16 -12.95 -4.23
C THR A 112 -1.49 -12.81 -5.71
N VAL A 113 -0.72 -13.44 -6.59
CA VAL A 113 -1.08 -13.60 -8.01
C VAL A 113 -1.32 -15.08 -8.29
N ASP A 114 -2.54 -15.39 -8.73
CA ASP A 114 -2.97 -16.73 -9.09
C ASP A 114 -3.99 -16.70 -10.23
N MET A 115 -3.68 -17.37 -11.33
CA MET A 115 -4.55 -17.46 -12.51
C MET A 115 -4.96 -18.90 -12.82
N GLU A 116 -4.52 -19.86 -12.02
CA GLU A 116 -4.83 -21.27 -12.21
C GLU A 116 -6.09 -21.62 -11.41
N ALA A 117 -6.93 -22.49 -11.97
CA ALA A 117 -8.12 -22.94 -11.27
C ALA A 117 -7.75 -24.13 -10.36
N PRO A 118 -8.37 -24.24 -9.17
CA PRO A 118 -8.13 -25.38 -8.30
C PRO A 118 -8.66 -26.67 -8.92
N VAL A 119 -8.00 -27.78 -8.61
CA VAL A 119 -8.36 -29.12 -9.09
C VAL A 119 -9.02 -29.92 -7.97
N ILE A 120 -10.25 -30.36 -8.20
CA ILE A 120 -10.96 -31.30 -7.32
C ILE A 120 -10.68 -32.73 -7.78
N THR A 121 -10.39 -33.61 -6.82
CA THR A 121 -10.19 -35.04 -7.02
C THR A 121 -11.13 -35.84 -6.14
N THR A 122 -11.42 -37.09 -6.53
CA THR A 122 -12.21 -38.02 -5.72
C THR A 122 -11.72 -39.45 -5.88
N ASN A 123 -11.94 -40.29 -4.86
CA ASN A 123 -11.76 -41.73 -4.94
C ASN A 123 -13.03 -42.49 -5.35
N GLY A 124 -14.16 -41.79 -5.44
CA GLY A 124 -15.44 -42.36 -5.85
C GLY A 124 -15.52 -42.55 -7.37
N GLN A 125 -16.29 -43.55 -7.79
CA GLN A 125 -16.63 -43.74 -9.20
C GLN A 125 -18.13 -43.97 -9.32
N SER A 126 -18.77 -43.30 -10.27
CA SER A 126 -20.18 -43.56 -10.59
C SER A 126 -20.37 -44.97 -11.14
N GLY A 127 -21.44 -45.63 -10.71
CA GLY A 127 -21.77 -46.97 -11.20
C GLY A 127 -22.99 -47.55 -10.49
N ASP A 128 -23.51 -48.63 -11.07
CA ASP A 128 -24.50 -49.47 -10.43
C ASP A 128 -23.80 -50.40 -9.42
N LEU A 129 -24.25 -50.34 -8.17
CA LEU A 129 -23.69 -51.13 -7.06
C LEU A 129 -24.46 -52.46 -6.86
N GLY A 130 -25.51 -52.72 -7.64
CA GLY A 130 -26.31 -53.94 -7.58
C GLY A 130 -27.36 -53.94 -6.47
N CYS A 131 -27.79 -55.13 -6.05
CA CYS A 131 -28.87 -55.29 -5.07
C CYS A 131 -28.38 -55.18 -3.63
N ASN A 132 -29.01 -54.30 -2.84
CA ASN A 132 -28.72 -54.09 -1.42
C ASN A 132 -27.24 -53.78 -1.10
N PRO A 133 -26.59 -52.84 -1.81
CA PRO A 133 -25.20 -52.48 -1.54
C PRO A 133 -25.08 -51.70 -0.23
N GLU A 134 -23.89 -51.75 0.37
CA GLU A 134 -23.49 -50.75 1.35
C GLU A 134 -23.00 -49.50 0.58
N VAL A 135 -23.64 -48.35 0.82
CA VAL A 135 -23.30 -47.10 0.15
C VAL A 135 -22.42 -46.27 1.09
N MET A 136 -21.16 -46.07 0.70
CA MET A 136 -20.21 -45.23 1.42
C MET A 136 -20.01 -43.90 0.70
N ALA A 137 -19.93 -42.82 1.46
CA ALA A 137 -19.61 -41.50 0.90
C ALA A 137 -18.19 -41.50 0.33
N PRO A 138 -17.98 -40.98 -0.90
CA PRO A 138 -16.65 -40.81 -1.46
C PRO A 138 -15.88 -39.70 -0.73
N MET A 139 -14.56 -39.79 -0.77
CA MET A 139 -13.67 -38.72 -0.31
C MET A 139 -13.39 -37.77 -1.48
N PHE A 140 -13.35 -36.47 -1.18
CA PHE A 140 -12.95 -35.43 -2.11
C PHE A 140 -11.73 -34.70 -1.56
N GLY A 141 -10.81 -34.33 -2.45
CA GLY A 141 -9.67 -33.48 -2.14
C GLY A 141 -9.57 -32.33 -3.13
N ALA A 142 -8.92 -31.24 -2.73
CA ALA A 142 -8.65 -30.10 -3.60
C ALA A 142 -7.15 -29.76 -3.55
N THR A 143 -6.60 -29.37 -4.70
CA THR A 143 -5.22 -28.89 -4.80
C THR A 143 -5.14 -27.68 -5.71
N ASP A 144 -4.22 -26.78 -5.38
CA ASP A 144 -3.96 -25.55 -6.13
C ASP A 144 -2.50 -25.11 -5.92
N ASN A 145 -1.94 -24.34 -6.86
CA ASN A 145 -0.54 -23.91 -6.85
C ASN A 145 -0.28 -22.76 -5.84
N CYS A 146 -1.30 -21.95 -5.53
CA CYS A 146 -1.26 -20.82 -4.60
C CYS A 146 -2.04 -21.09 -3.31
N GLY A 147 -2.69 -22.26 -3.24
CA GLY A 147 -3.36 -22.78 -2.06
C GLY A 147 -4.87 -22.75 -2.23
N VAL A 148 -5.52 -23.80 -1.72
CA VAL A 148 -6.99 -23.93 -1.77
C VAL A 148 -7.50 -24.45 -0.44
N GLY A 149 -8.72 -24.05 -0.08
CA GLY A 149 -9.42 -24.61 1.07
C GLY A 149 -9.86 -26.06 0.85
N GLU A 150 -10.40 -26.66 1.89
CA GLU A 150 -11.03 -27.98 1.80
C GLU A 150 -12.29 -27.92 0.90
N PRO A 151 -12.55 -28.96 0.09
CA PRO A 151 -13.76 -29.00 -0.74
C PRO A 151 -15.01 -29.08 0.14
N ILE A 152 -16.01 -28.28 -0.20
CA ILE A 152 -17.35 -28.36 0.38
C ILE A 152 -18.11 -29.47 -0.34
N VAL A 153 -18.59 -30.46 0.41
CA VAL A 153 -19.31 -31.61 -0.15
C VAL A 153 -20.78 -31.55 0.22
N THR A 154 -21.64 -31.66 -0.79
CA THR A 154 -23.09 -31.76 -0.63
C THR A 154 -23.57 -33.12 -1.12
N THR A 155 -24.68 -33.60 -0.56
CA THR A 155 -25.29 -34.88 -0.94
C THR A 155 -26.74 -34.68 -1.29
N GLU A 156 -27.17 -35.23 -2.42
CA GLU A 156 -28.56 -35.30 -2.85
C GLU A 156 -29.04 -36.75 -2.83
N GLY A 157 -30.18 -36.98 -2.20
CA GLY A 157 -30.77 -38.32 -2.02
C GLY A 157 -30.35 -39.02 -0.72
N PRO A 158 -30.60 -40.33 -0.60
CA PRO A 158 -31.04 -41.20 -1.69
C PRO A 158 -32.47 -40.90 -2.15
N THR A 159 -32.70 -40.95 -3.45
CA THR A 159 -34.02 -40.93 -4.08
C THR A 159 -34.29 -42.28 -4.73
N ASN A 160 -35.56 -42.64 -4.95
CA ASN A 160 -35.90 -43.92 -5.56
C ASN A 160 -37.01 -43.83 -6.62
N ASP A 161 -36.93 -44.73 -7.60
CA ASP A 161 -38.04 -45.09 -8.49
C ASP A 161 -38.26 -46.61 -8.39
N GLY A 162 -39.34 -47.00 -7.71
CA GLY A 162 -39.55 -48.38 -7.27
C GLY A 162 -38.41 -48.88 -6.38
N CYS A 163 -37.71 -49.93 -6.81
CA CYS A 163 -36.57 -50.53 -6.10
C CYS A 163 -35.20 -49.96 -6.50
N ALA A 164 -35.14 -49.06 -7.49
CA ALA A 164 -33.89 -48.43 -7.91
C ALA A 164 -33.62 -47.19 -7.05
N TYR A 165 -32.47 -47.15 -6.37
CA TYR A 165 -32.05 -46.02 -5.54
C TYR A 165 -30.88 -45.29 -6.19
N SER A 166 -30.86 -43.96 -6.09
CA SER A 166 -29.75 -43.12 -6.54
C SER A 166 -29.35 -42.10 -5.47
N GLN A 167 -28.05 -41.86 -5.32
CA GLN A 167 -27.50 -40.82 -4.46
C GLN A 167 -26.36 -40.14 -5.21
N THR A 168 -26.27 -38.81 -5.07
CA THR A 168 -25.27 -37.98 -5.74
C THR A 168 -24.50 -37.19 -4.69
N TRP A 169 -23.17 -37.17 -4.81
CA TRP A 169 -22.30 -36.26 -4.06
C TRP A 169 -21.69 -35.25 -5.02
N THR A 170 -21.71 -33.99 -4.62
CA THR A 170 -21.15 -32.87 -5.39
C THR A 170 -20.16 -32.12 -4.52
N ALA A 171 -18.95 -31.90 -5.02
CA ALA A 171 -17.91 -31.13 -4.35
C ALA A 171 -17.61 -29.84 -5.10
N ASN A 172 -17.40 -28.75 -4.37
CA ASN A 172 -16.94 -27.46 -4.88
C ASN A 172 -15.90 -26.83 -3.95
N VAL A 173 -15.12 -25.89 -4.48
CA VAL A 173 -14.18 -25.04 -3.72
C VAL A 173 -14.51 -23.57 -4.01
N THR A 174 -14.19 -22.70 -3.07
CA THR A 174 -14.43 -21.25 -3.14
C THR A 174 -13.15 -20.49 -2.93
#